data_AF-A0A2E0R5C1-F1
#
_entry.id   AF-A0A2E0R5C1-F1
#
_cell.length_a   1.000
_cell.length_b   1.000
_cell.length_c   1.000
_cell.angle_alpha   90.00
_cell.angle_beta   90.00
_cell.angle_gamma   90.00
#
_symmetry.space_group_name_H-M   'P 1'
#
loop_
_entity.id
_entity.type
_entity.pdbx_description
1 polymer ?
#
loop_
_entity_poly.entity_id
_entity_poly.type
_entity_poly.pdbx_seq_one_letter_code
_entity_poly.pdbx_strand_id
1 'polypeptide(L)'
;METALFNYDLPDQLIAQQPMEQRDASRMLVLHRETGDIEHRTIREIGDYLTPKDCLVLNNTKVIPARLFGKKQTGGKIEILLLNEDKPEYWRVLLKSSRRPIPGSNLIFCNGKLHAVMIENGKEGEALLHFKSEKPLLELLDEHGLPPLPPYIHRATPDAYTSDRERYQTVYARKPGAAAAPTAGLHFTPELLDNLKQEGINNCELTLHVGLGTFRPVTAKIITDHTMHAERCEISSSTAKQLCHTREKGGRIIAVGSTSVRTLESLPSLKPFSGSTDIFIYPPYTFQHTDGILTNFHLPKSTLLMMMAAFTDRKTLLHTYKEAVSKNYRFFSYGDCMLIV
;
A
#
# COMPACT_ATOMS: atom_id res chain seq x y z
N MET A 1 9.05 10.85 -20.43
CA MET A 1 9.49 9.44 -20.46
C MET A 1 8.27 8.55 -20.68
N GLU A 2 8.35 7.57 -21.58
CA GLU A 2 7.23 6.68 -21.86
C GLU A 2 7.03 5.63 -20.76
N THR A 3 5.77 5.40 -20.38
CA THR A 3 5.37 4.37 -19.41
C THR A 3 5.81 2.96 -19.86
N ALA A 4 5.86 2.72 -21.17
CA ALA A 4 6.25 1.43 -21.75
C ALA A 4 7.70 1.02 -21.44
N LEU A 5 8.57 1.97 -21.08
CA LEU A 5 9.96 1.69 -20.69
C LEU A 5 10.08 0.91 -19.38
N PHE A 6 9.00 0.85 -18.59
CA PHE A 6 8.91 0.13 -17.32
C PHE A 6 8.10 -1.16 -17.46
N ASN A 7 8.06 -1.73 -18.67
CA ASN A 7 7.41 -3.01 -18.91
C ASN A 7 8.39 -4.17 -18.69
N TYR A 8 7.87 -5.29 -18.18
CA TYR A 8 8.56 -6.57 -18.12
C TYR A 8 7.51 -7.70 -18.14
N ASP A 9 7.92 -8.91 -18.49
CA ASP A 9 7.02 -10.06 -18.54
C ASP A 9 6.84 -10.65 -17.14
N LEU A 10 5.61 -10.57 -16.62
CA LEU A 10 5.24 -11.15 -15.34
C LEU A 10 4.20 -12.26 -15.57
N PRO A 11 4.55 -13.54 -15.40
CA PRO A 11 3.57 -14.62 -15.43
C PRO A 11 2.54 -14.50 -14.30
N ASP A 12 1.26 -14.63 -14.62
CA ASP A 12 0.15 -14.49 -13.66
C ASP A 12 0.28 -15.44 -12.45
N GLN A 13 0.85 -16.63 -12.67
CA GLN A 13 1.10 -17.63 -11.61
C GLN A 13 2.08 -17.17 -10.52
N LEU A 14 2.89 -16.14 -10.79
CA LEU A 14 3.79 -15.55 -9.79
C LEU A 14 3.10 -14.48 -8.93
N ILE A 15 1.87 -14.06 -9.28
CA ILE A 15 1.11 -13.08 -8.48
C ILE A 15 0.47 -13.81 -7.29
N ALA A 16 0.97 -13.51 -6.08
CA ALA A 16 0.52 -14.20 -4.88
C ALA A 16 -0.95 -13.88 -4.52
N GLN A 17 -1.80 -14.91 -4.52
CA GLN A 17 -3.20 -14.82 -4.10
C GLN A 17 -3.39 -14.94 -2.58
N GLN A 18 -2.42 -15.54 -1.90
CA GLN A 18 -2.41 -15.78 -0.46
C GLN A 18 -1.03 -15.43 0.11
N PRO A 19 -0.94 -14.86 1.32
CA PRO A 19 0.35 -14.66 1.98
C PRO A 19 0.98 -16.02 2.36
N MET A 20 2.28 -16.02 2.65
CA MET A 20 2.94 -17.17 3.28
C MET A 20 2.28 -17.48 4.63
N GLU A 21 2.29 -18.73 5.08
CA GLU A 21 1.70 -19.11 6.37
C GLU A 21 2.33 -18.30 7.51
N GLN A 22 3.67 -18.32 7.60
CA GLN A 22 4.47 -17.42 8.43
C GLN A 22 4.86 -16.17 7.62
N ARG A 23 4.64 -14.98 8.19
CA ARG A 23 4.91 -13.70 7.50
C ARG A 23 6.37 -13.57 7.08
N ASP A 24 7.26 -13.99 7.97
CA ASP A 24 8.70 -13.88 7.84
C ASP A 24 9.35 -15.05 7.08
N ALA A 25 8.56 -16.01 6.58
CA ALA A 25 9.03 -17.04 5.65
C ALA A 25 9.11 -16.54 4.19
N SER A 26 8.73 -15.28 3.94
CA SER A 26 8.83 -14.64 2.63
C SER A 26 10.29 -14.51 2.22
N ARG A 27 10.58 -14.71 0.93
CA ARG A 27 11.92 -14.47 0.39
C ARG A 27 12.18 -12.97 0.36
N MET A 28 13.45 -12.62 0.44
CA MET A 28 13.96 -11.27 0.25
C MET A 28 15.01 -11.31 -0.85
N LEU A 29 14.84 -10.50 -1.88
CA LEU A 29 15.92 -10.21 -2.82
C LEU A 29 16.63 -8.96 -2.33
N VAL A 30 17.96 -8.99 -2.22
CA VAL A 30 18.74 -7.79 -1.88
C VAL A 30 19.40 -7.28 -3.15
N LEU A 31 19.20 -5.99 -3.44
CA LEU A 31 19.84 -5.28 -4.53
C LEU A 31 20.77 -4.22 -3.95
N HIS A 32 22.07 -4.37 -4.19
CA HIS A 32 23.08 -3.36 -3.87
C HIS A 32 23.12 -2.33 -4.98
N ARG A 33 22.54 -1.15 -4.76
CA ARG A 33 22.28 -0.18 -5.83
C ARG A 33 23.55 0.40 -6.47
N GLU A 34 24.66 0.43 -5.74
CA GLU A 34 25.93 0.97 -6.23
C GLU A 34 26.67 0.01 -7.16
N THR A 35 26.60 -1.30 -6.89
CA THR A 35 27.30 -2.32 -7.66
C THR A 35 26.40 -3.05 -8.68
N GLY A 36 25.10 -3.07 -8.41
CA GLY A 36 24.13 -3.88 -9.14
C GLY A 36 24.08 -5.36 -8.68
N ASP A 37 24.81 -5.71 -7.61
CA ASP A 37 24.84 -7.08 -7.09
C ASP A 37 23.50 -7.49 -6.51
N ILE A 38 23.13 -8.75 -6.74
CA ILE A 38 21.87 -9.34 -6.30
C ILE A 38 22.16 -10.51 -5.37
N GLU A 39 21.49 -10.52 -4.22
CA GLU A 39 21.50 -11.63 -3.28
C GLU A 39 20.10 -12.18 -3.05
N HIS A 40 20.02 -13.47 -2.72
CA HIS A 40 18.78 -14.11 -2.31
C HIS A 40 18.87 -14.51 -0.85
N ARG A 41 17.92 -14.00 -0.09
CA ARG A 41 17.79 -14.15 1.36
C ARG A 41 16.32 -14.39 1.73
N THR A 42 16.07 -14.42 3.01
CA THR A 42 14.77 -14.39 3.65
C THR A 42 14.64 -13.09 4.43
N ILE A 43 13.42 -12.63 4.67
CA ILE A 43 13.21 -11.38 5.42
C ILE A 43 13.72 -11.47 6.88
N ARG A 44 13.87 -12.68 7.43
CA ARG A 44 14.49 -12.90 8.75
C ARG A 44 15.93 -12.39 8.84
N GLU A 45 16.62 -12.37 7.70
CA GLU A 45 18.03 -11.95 7.59
C GLU A 45 18.17 -10.44 7.32
N ILE A 46 17.09 -9.64 7.43
CA ILE A 46 17.17 -8.19 7.21
C ILE A 46 18.12 -7.49 8.19
N GLY A 47 18.29 -8.03 9.40
CA GLY A 47 19.24 -7.51 10.41
C GLY A 47 20.68 -7.47 9.91
N ASP A 48 21.09 -8.44 9.08
CA ASP A 48 22.45 -8.53 8.52
C ASP A 48 22.80 -7.36 7.59
N TYR A 49 21.78 -6.66 7.09
CA TYR A 49 21.91 -5.51 6.19
C TYR A 49 21.75 -4.18 6.92
N LEU A 50 21.62 -4.18 8.24
CA LEU A 50 21.37 -3.01 9.08
C LEU A 50 22.47 -2.86 10.13
N THR A 51 22.64 -1.63 10.60
CA THR A 51 23.54 -1.31 11.70
C THR A 51 22.77 -0.65 12.85
N PRO A 52 23.28 -0.66 14.10
CA PRO A 52 22.62 0.03 15.23
C PRO A 52 22.47 1.55 15.05
N LYS A 53 23.12 2.14 14.05
CA LYS A 53 22.96 3.54 13.68
C LYS A 53 21.74 3.78 12.79
N ASP A 54 21.28 2.74 12.09
CA ASP A 54 20.20 2.84 11.12
C ASP A 54 18.83 2.95 11.81
N CYS A 55 17.84 3.40 11.04
CA CYS A 55 16.46 3.51 11.46
C CYS A 55 15.52 2.97 10.39
N LEU A 56 14.68 1.99 10.78
CA LEU A 56 13.55 1.53 9.97
C LEU A 56 12.37 2.49 10.13
N VAL A 57 11.78 2.90 9.01
CA VAL A 57 10.60 3.79 9.00
C VAL A 57 9.36 3.01 8.58
N LEU A 58 8.45 2.82 9.52
CA LEU A 58 7.28 1.96 9.39
C LEU A 58 6.00 2.80 9.22
N ASN A 59 5.16 2.45 8.24
CA ASN A 59 3.83 3.06 8.13
C ASN A 59 2.81 2.33 9.02
N ASN A 60 2.39 2.96 10.11
CA ASN A 60 1.47 2.38 11.12
C ASN A 60 -0.02 2.54 10.78
N THR A 61 -0.34 2.88 9.53
CA THR A 61 -1.72 2.98 9.06
C THR A 61 -2.46 1.65 9.20
N LYS A 62 -3.72 1.73 9.60
CA LYS A 62 -4.62 0.59 9.80
C LYS A 62 -5.71 0.64 8.73
N VAL A 63 -5.85 -0.50 8.05
CA VAL A 63 -6.82 -0.72 7.00
C VAL A 63 -8.21 -0.78 7.62
N ILE A 64 -9.13 0.00 7.08
CA ILE A 64 -10.55 -0.11 7.43
C ILE A 64 -11.22 -1.13 6.49
N PRO A 65 -12.18 -1.94 6.97
CA PRO A 65 -12.92 -2.90 6.15
C PRO A 65 -13.92 -2.20 5.21
N ALA A 66 -13.40 -1.42 4.28
CA ALA A 66 -14.14 -0.50 3.42
C ALA A 66 -14.88 -1.16 2.25
N ARG A 67 -14.88 -2.50 2.13
CA ARG A 67 -15.62 -3.22 1.09
C ARG A 67 -16.95 -3.72 1.63
N LEU A 68 -18.05 -3.46 0.90
CA LEU A 68 -19.38 -3.95 1.24
C LEU A 68 -20.04 -4.63 0.04
N PHE A 69 -20.72 -5.75 0.32
CA PHE A 69 -21.66 -6.37 -0.59
C PHE A 69 -23.08 -6.00 -0.21
N GLY A 70 -23.89 -5.70 -1.21
CA GLY A 70 -25.29 -5.32 -1.02
C GLY A 70 -26.15 -5.73 -2.20
N LYS A 71 -27.35 -5.16 -2.23
CA LYS A 71 -28.32 -5.36 -3.30
C LYS A 71 -29.04 -4.07 -3.64
N LYS A 72 -29.46 -3.96 -4.90
CA LYS A 72 -30.49 -3.01 -5.32
C LYS A 72 -31.83 -3.42 -4.73
N GLN A 73 -32.78 -2.49 -4.66
CA GLN A 73 -34.17 -2.84 -4.36
C GLN A 73 -34.74 -3.92 -5.29
N THR A 74 -34.31 -3.95 -6.55
CA THR A 74 -34.72 -4.98 -7.53
C THR A 74 -34.07 -6.36 -7.31
N GLY A 75 -33.23 -6.52 -6.29
CA GLY A 75 -32.53 -7.76 -5.97
C GLY A 75 -31.18 -7.95 -6.67
N GLY A 76 -30.83 -7.09 -7.64
CA GLY A 76 -29.53 -7.15 -8.32
C GLY A 76 -28.36 -6.92 -7.35
N LYS A 77 -27.34 -7.80 -7.38
CA LYS A 77 -26.15 -7.69 -6.53
C LYS A 77 -25.34 -6.43 -6.85
N ILE A 78 -24.79 -5.82 -5.81
CA ILE A 78 -23.89 -4.67 -5.92
C ILE A 78 -22.73 -4.84 -4.93
N GLU A 79 -21.55 -4.47 -5.38
CA GLU A 79 -20.35 -4.40 -4.56
C GLU A 79 -19.88 -2.94 -4.57
N ILE A 80 -19.53 -2.45 -3.38
CA ILE A 80 -18.92 -1.13 -3.24
C ILE A 80 -17.62 -1.24 -2.45
N LEU A 81 -16.72 -0.33 -2.76
CA LEU A 81 -15.49 -0.10 -2.02
C LEU A 81 -15.39 1.39 -1.71
N LEU A 82 -15.42 1.76 -0.43
CA LEU A 82 -15.46 3.16 0.00
C LEU A 82 -14.11 3.85 -0.24
N LEU A 83 -14.15 5.03 -0.89
CA LEU A 83 -12.99 5.85 -1.23
C LEU A 83 -12.72 6.90 -0.16
N ASN A 84 -13.61 7.88 -0.06
CA ASN A 84 -13.49 9.00 0.86
C ASN A 84 -14.86 9.60 1.12
N GLU A 85 -15.01 10.22 2.28
CA GLU A 85 -16.14 11.07 2.58
C GLU A 85 -15.95 12.41 1.86
N ASP A 86 -16.93 12.80 1.05
CA ASP A 86 -16.96 14.09 0.35
C ASP A 86 -17.50 15.18 1.29
N LYS A 87 -18.54 14.82 2.04
CA LYS A 87 -19.16 15.58 3.14
C LYS A 87 -19.93 14.60 4.03
N PRO A 88 -20.35 14.97 5.25
CA PRO A 88 -20.97 14.03 6.20
C PRO A 88 -22.07 13.19 5.55
N GLU A 89 -21.95 11.86 5.64
CA GLU A 89 -22.84 10.83 5.05
C GLU A 89 -22.75 10.64 3.53
N TYR A 90 -22.02 11.49 2.80
CA TYR A 90 -21.83 11.40 1.35
C TYR A 90 -20.46 10.85 1.04
N TRP A 91 -20.43 9.67 0.44
CA TRP A 91 -19.22 8.91 0.23
C TRP A 91 -19.01 8.60 -1.23
N ARG A 92 -17.80 8.89 -1.70
CA ARG A 92 -17.34 8.38 -2.98
C ARG A 92 -16.99 6.92 -2.82
N VAL A 93 -17.42 6.09 -3.77
CA VAL A 93 -17.18 4.64 -3.77
C VAL A 93 -16.77 4.18 -5.16
N LEU A 94 -15.99 3.11 -5.25
CA LEU A 94 -15.92 2.31 -6.47
C LEU A 94 -17.08 1.32 -6.46
N LEU A 95 -17.91 1.37 -7.50
CA LEU A 95 -19.16 0.61 -7.58
C LEU A 95 -19.07 -0.43 -8.70
N LYS A 96 -19.25 -1.70 -8.33
CA LYS A 96 -19.29 -2.83 -9.27
C LYS A 96 -20.68 -3.46 -9.26
N SER A 97 -21.28 -3.55 -10.45
CA SER A 97 -22.58 -4.19 -10.67
C SER A 97 -22.75 -4.57 -12.14
N SER A 98 -23.57 -5.59 -12.44
CA SER A 98 -23.80 -6.03 -13.84
C SER A 98 -24.52 -4.96 -14.69
N ARG A 99 -25.43 -4.20 -14.09
CA ARG A 99 -26.03 -3.01 -14.67
C ARG A 99 -25.86 -1.89 -13.67
N ARG A 100 -25.34 -0.73 -14.05
CA ARG A 100 -25.10 0.36 -13.11
C ARG A 100 -26.44 0.94 -12.59
N PRO A 101 -26.57 1.27 -11.29
CA PRO A 101 -27.74 2.00 -10.80
C PRO A 101 -27.76 3.43 -11.35
N ILE A 102 -28.96 3.94 -11.61
CA ILE A 102 -29.17 5.35 -11.99
C ILE A 102 -29.26 6.23 -10.74
N PRO A 103 -28.95 7.54 -10.81
CA PRO A 103 -29.24 8.48 -9.74
C PRO A 103 -30.67 8.34 -9.21
N GLY A 104 -30.84 8.42 -7.88
CA GLY A 104 -32.08 8.15 -7.15
C GLY A 104 -32.33 6.67 -6.81
N SER A 105 -31.52 5.73 -7.32
CA SER A 105 -31.67 4.31 -6.98
C SER A 105 -31.36 4.04 -5.51
N ASN A 106 -32.23 3.28 -4.85
CA ASN A 106 -32.00 2.80 -3.49
C ASN A 106 -31.19 1.49 -3.47
N LEU A 107 -30.19 1.47 -2.61
CA LEU A 107 -29.27 0.37 -2.38
C LEU A 107 -29.34 -0.03 -0.91
N ILE A 108 -29.17 -1.33 -0.64
CA ILE A 108 -29.27 -1.90 0.69
C ILE A 108 -28.03 -2.73 0.97
N PHE A 109 -27.37 -2.45 2.08
CA PHE A 109 -26.16 -3.11 2.58
C PHE A 109 -26.38 -3.59 4.02
N CYS A 110 -25.42 -4.34 4.56
CA CYS A 110 -25.39 -4.74 5.98
C CYS A 110 -26.71 -5.36 6.48
N ASN A 111 -27.31 -6.25 5.68
CA ASN A 111 -28.60 -6.90 5.97
C ASN A 111 -29.75 -5.93 6.26
N GLY A 112 -29.77 -4.74 5.64
CA GLY A 112 -30.80 -3.73 5.84
C GLY A 112 -30.47 -2.67 6.88
N LYS A 113 -29.32 -2.76 7.56
CA LYS A 113 -28.87 -1.74 8.52
C LYS A 113 -28.29 -0.49 7.87
N LEU A 114 -27.87 -0.59 6.61
CA LEU A 114 -27.29 0.51 5.85
C LEU A 114 -28.04 0.69 4.54
N HIS A 115 -28.69 1.84 4.40
CA HIS A 115 -29.35 2.26 3.18
C HIS A 115 -28.47 3.27 2.46
N ALA A 116 -28.43 3.20 1.13
CA ALA A 116 -27.74 4.21 0.34
C ALA A 116 -28.59 4.65 -0.84
N VAL A 117 -28.53 5.95 -1.16
CA VAL A 117 -29.13 6.50 -2.38
C VAL A 117 -28.01 6.84 -3.35
N MET A 118 -28.14 6.37 -4.59
CA MET A 118 -27.24 6.74 -5.68
C MET A 118 -27.41 8.23 -6.01
N ILE A 119 -26.40 9.05 -5.80
CA ILE A 119 -26.46 10.49 -6.07
C ILE A 119 -25.92 10.79 -7.47
N GLU A 120 -24.73 10.29 -7.78
CA GLU A 120 -24.04 10.62 -9.04
C GLU A 120 -23.19 9.44 -9.52
N ASN A 121 -23.14 9.25 -10.85
CA ASN A 121 -22.17 8.38 -11.49
C ASN A 121 -20.89 9.18 -11.81
N GLY A 122 -19.76 8.74 -11.29
CA GLY A 122 -18.44 9.24 -11.66
C GLY A 122 -17.79 8.45 -12.79
N LYS A 123 -16.56 8.86 -13.12
CA LYS A 123 -15.68 8.22 -14.11
C LYS A 123 -15.09 6.92 -13.55
N GLU A 124 -14.65 6.02 -14.43
CA GLU A 124 -13.86 4.82 -14.06
C GLU A 124 -14.48 3.93 -12.97
N GLY A 125 -15.82 3.85 -12.90
CA GLY A 125 -16.49 3.03 -11.90
C GLY A 125 -16.81 3.76 -10.58
N GLU A 126 -16.39 5.00 -10.40
CA GLU A 126 -16.74 5.83 -9.23
C GLU A 126 -18.23 6.17 -9.16
N ALA A 127 -18.77 6.28 -7.95
CA ALA A 127 -20.11 6.78 -7.68
C ALA A 127 -20.13 7.57 -6.38
N LEU A 128 -21.03 8.55 -6.28
CA LEU A 128 -21.35 9.23 -5.02
C LEU A 128 -22.62 8.61 -4.43
N LEU A 129 -22.53 8.12 -3.20
CA LEU A 129 -23.65 7.56 -2.46
C LEU A 129 -23.94 8.42 -1.23
N HIS A 130 -25.23 8.65 -0.95
CA HIS A 130 -25.67 9.16 0.35
C HIS A 130 -26.08 7.99 1.23
N PHE A 131 -25.32 7.74 2.30
CA PHE A 131 -25.59 6.69 3.27
C PHE A 131 -26.56 7.17 4.36
N LYS A 132 -27.44 6.27 4.79
CA LYS A 132 -28.32 6.46 5.94
C LYS A 132 -28.33 5.19 6.78
N SER A 133 -28.08 5.35 8.07
CA SER A 133 -28.09 4.28 9.06
C SER A 133 -28.33 4.85 10.45
N GLU A 134 -28.81 4.00 11.36
CA GLU A 134 -28.97 4.37 12.78
C GLU A 134 -27.61 4.41 13.52
N LYS A 135 -26.67 3.57 13.08
CA LYS A 135 -25.30 3.53 13.60
C LYS A 135 -24.34 4.34 12.74
N PRO A 136 -23.21 4.83 13.31
CA PRO A 136 -22.10 5.37 12.52
C PRO A 136 -21.62 4.37 11.47
N LEU A 137 -21.28 4.87 10.27
CA LEU A 137 -20.85 4.03 9.16
C LEU A 137 -19.61 3.18 9.52
N LEU A 138 -18.65 3.74 10.26
CA LEU A 138 -17.45 3.02 10.68
C LEU A 138 -17.78 1.78 11.52
N GLU A 139 -18.75 1.85 12.43
CA GLU A 139 -19.19 0.69 13.21
C GLU A 139 -19.80 -0.39 12.30
N LEU A 140 -20.58 0.02 11.31
CA LEU A 140 -21.16 -0.91 10.34
C LEU A 140 -20.10 -1.55 9.45
N LEU A 141 -19.05 -0.83 9.09
CA LEU A 141 -17.90 -1.39 8.37
C LEU A 141 -17.15 -2.39 9.25
N ASP A 142 -16.93 -2.09 10.53
CA ASP A 142 -16.28 -3.03 11.43
C ASP A 142 -17.07 -4.33 11.59
N GLU A 143 -18.41 -4.24 11.71
CA GLU A 143 -19.33 -5.39 11.81
C GLU A 143 -19.48 -6.18 10.50
N HIS A 144 -19.63 -5.50 9.35
CA HIS A 144 -20.11 -6.10 8.10
C HIS A 144 -19.17 -5.91 6.90
N GLY A 145 -18.21 -5.02 7.03
CA GLY A 145 -17.23 -4.72 6.00
C GLY A 145 -16.25 -5.86 5.78
N LEU A 146 -15.61 -5.84 4.62
CA LEU A 146 -14.55 -6.75 4.25
C LEU A 146 -13.26 -5.96 3.96
N PRO A 147 -12.08 -6.59 4.13
CA PRO A 147 -10.82 -5.98 3.74
C PRO A 147 -10.84 -5.53 2.28
N PRO A 148 -10.40 -4.31 2.00
CA PRO A 148 -10.31 -3.77 0.64
C PRO A 148 -9.11 -4.38 -0.11
N LEU A 149 -9.22 -5.66 -0.43
CA LEU A 149 -8.17 -6.37 -1.15
C LEU A 149 -7.98 -5.76 -2.56
N PRO A 150 -6.72 -5.69 -3.05
CA PRO A 150 -6.44 -5.28 -4.41
C PRO A 150 -7.23 -6.11 -5.44
N PRO A 151 -7.55 -5.56 -6.61
CA PRO A 151 -8.43 -6.22 -7.60
C PRO A 151 -7.88 -7.54 -8.16
N TYR A 152 -6.56 -7.75 -8.09
CA TYR A 152 -5.88 -8.97 -8.51
C TYR A 152 -5.88 -10.09 -7.45
N ILE A 153 -6.31 -9.80 -6.21
CA ILE A 153 -6.51 -10.83 -5.19
C ILE A 153 -7.98 -11.24 -5.21
N HIS A 154 -8.22 -12.49 -5.62
CA HIS A 154 -9.56 -13.01 -5.79
C HIS A 154 -10.01 -13.81 -4.56
N ARG A 155 -11.27 -13.61 -4.19
CA ARG A 155 -11.99 -14.37 -3.16
C ARG A 155 -13.35 -14.76 -3.70
N ALA A 156 -13.66 -16.05 -3.66
CA ALA A 156 -14.90 -16.57 -4.23
C ALA A 156 -16.13 -16.24 -3.36
N THR A 157 -15.94 -16.13 -2.04
CA THR A 157 -17.00 -15.90 -1.06
C THR A 157 -16.57 -14.88 -0.01
N PRO A 158 -17.52 -14.19 0.66
CA PRO A 158 -17.22 -13.34 1.80
C PRO A 158 -16.43 -14.05 2.91
N ASP A 159 -16.72 -15.33 3.19
CA ASP A 159 -16.03 -16.09 4.24
C ASP A 159 -14.54 -16.28 3.94
N ALA A 160 -14.16 -16.30 2.66
CA ALA A 160 -12.76 -16.40 2.25
C ALA A 160 -11.93 -15.14 2.61
N TYR A 161 -12.56 -14.04 3.00
CA TYR A 161 -11.88 -12.84 3.50
C TYR A 161 -11.52 -12.91 5.00
N THR A 162 -11.94 -13.95 5.71
CA THR A 162 -11.78 -14.02 7.17
C THR A 162 -10.31 -13.92 7.58
N SER A 163 -9.43 -14.71 6.94
CA SER A 163 -7.98 -14.62 7.18
C SER A 163 -7.43 -13.26 6.77
N ASP A 164 -7.96 -12.64 5.73
CA ASP A 164 -7.45 -11.35 5.23
C ASP A 164 -7.73 -10.20 6.20
N ARG A 165 -8.76 -10.29 7.04
CA ARG A 165 -9.02 -9.27 8.08
C ARG A 165 -7.84 -9.10 9.03
N GLU A 166 -7.13 -10.19 9.30
CA GLU A 166 -5.93 -10.19 10.12
C GLU A 166 -4.65 -10.07 9.28
N ARG A 167 -4.60 -10.78 8.16
CA ARG A 167 -3.38 -10.94 7.35
C ARG A 167 -3.10 -9.76 6.44
N TYR A 168 -4.11 -9.03 5.98
CA TYR A 168 -3.97 -7.80 5.20
C TYR A 168 -3.74 -6.56 6.10
N GLN A 169 -2.92 -6.74 7.12
CA GLN A 169 -2.56 -5.72 8.09
C GLN A 169 -1.16 -6.00 8.65
N THR A 170 -0.39 -4.94 8.86
CA THR A 170 0.90 -5.01 9.57
C THR A 170 0.70 -5.24 11.06
N VAL A 171 1.66 -5.89 11.71
CA VAL A 171 1.60 -6.22 13.15
C VAL A 171 1.68 -4.98 14.06
N TYR A 172 2.07 -3.84 13.50
CA TYR A 172 2.21 -2.55 14.17
C TYR A 172 1.16 -1.51 13.71
N ALA A 173 0.05 -1.97 13.13
CA ALA A 173 -1.00 -1.09 12.66
C ALA A 173 -1.82 -0.48 13.80
N ARG A 174 -1.92 0.86 13.84
CA ARG A 174 -2.57 1.59 14.93
C ARG A 174 -3.59 2.63 14.46
N LYS A 175 -3.35 3.31 13.33
CA LYS A 175 -4.11 4.50 12.91
C LYS A 175 -5.14 4.14 11.83
N PRO A 176 -6.44 3.97 12.15
CA PRO A 176 -7.45 3.60 11.16
C PRO A 176 -7.63 4.70 10.12
N GLY A 177 -7.71 4.32 8.85
CA GLY A 177 -8.05 5.24 7.76
C GLY A 177 -7.51 4.86 6.40
N ALA A 178 -6.67 3.82 6.29
CA ALA A 178 -6.20 3.35 4.99
C ALA A 178 -7.21 2.42 4.32
N ALA A 179 -7.26 2.51 2.99
CA ALA A 179 -8.02 1.60 2.15
C ALA A 179 -7.14 0.53 1.48
N ALA A 180 -5.83 0.54 1.76
CA ALA A 180 -4.88 -0.49 1.36
C ALA A 180 -3.80 -0.64 2.44
N ALA A 181 -3.31 -1.87 2.64
CA ALA A 181 -2.23 -2.11 3.58
C ALA A 181 -0.88 -1.62 3.02
N PRO A 182 0.04 -1.12 3.86
CA PRO A 182 1.43 -0.92 3.48
C PRO A 182 2.11 -2.28 3.38
N THR A 183 2.04 -2.90 2.20
CA THR A 183 2.23 -4.35 2.06
C THR A 183 3.65 -4.85 2.33
N ALA A 184 4.66 -4.01 2.14
CA ALA A 184 6.03 -4.34 2.51
C ALA A 184 6.20 -4.54 4.03
N GLY A 185 5.33 -3.92 4.83
CA GLY A 185 5.27 -4.12 6.27
C GLY A 185 4.67 -5.46 6.70
N LEU A 186 3.99 -6.19 5.79
CA LEU A 186 3.30 -7.43 6.13
C LEU A 186 4.25 -8.59 6.43
N HIS A 187 5.51 -8.47 6.01
CA HIS A 187 6.56 -9.48 6.23
C HIS A 187 7.11 -9.47 7.65
N PHE A 188 6.92 -8.37 8.40
CA PHE A 188 7.35 -8.30 9.79
C PHE A 188 6.43 -9.10 10.70
N THR A 189 7.06 -9.81 11.63
CA THR A 189 6.42 -10.43 12.80
C THR A 189 6.82 -9.67 14.06
N PRO A 190 6.07 -9.82 15.18
CA PRO A 190 6.51 -9.29 16.47
C PRO A 190 7.91 -9.79 16.84
N GLU A 191 8.20 -11.07 16.60
CA GLU A 191 9.48 -11.70 16.91
C GLU A 191 10.63 -11.08 16.09
N LEU A 192 10.43 -10.82 14.80
CA LEU A 192 11.44 -10.18 13.97
C LEU A 192 11.72 -8.74 14.43
N LEU A 193 10.67 -7.97 14.76
CA LEU A 193 10.84 -6.61 15.28
C LEU A 193 11.56 -6.58 16.63
N ASP A 194 11.27 -7.54 17.50
CA ASP A 194 11.95 -7.68 18.80
C ASP A 194 13.41 -8.08 18.64
N ASN A 195 13.74 -8.99 17.72
CA ASN A 195 15.13 -9.37 17.41
C ASN A 195 15.93 -8.16 16.91
N LEU A 196 15.40 -7.41 15.94
CA LEU A 196 16.05 -6.20 15.43
C LEU A 196 16.27 -5.17 16.54
N LYS A 197 15.31 -5.01 17.45
CA LYS A 197 15.45 -4.14 18.61
C LYS A 197 16.55 -4.62 19.57
N GLN A 198 16.69 -5.92 19.79
CA GLN A 198 17.76 -6.51 20.62
C GLN A 198 19.15 -6.31 19.99
N GLU A 199 19.23 -6.31 18.66
CA GLU A 199 20.43 -5.97 17.88
C GLU A 199 20.75 -4.46 17.89
N GLY A 200 19.91 -3.64 18.52
CA GLY A 200 20.08 -2.19 18.64
C GLY A 200 19.61 -1.40 17.41
N ILE A 201 18.88 -2.04 16.49
CA ILE A 201 18.33 -1.40 15.30
C ILE A 201 17.10 -0.59 15.72
N ASN A 202 17.12 0.70 15.42
CA ASN A 202 16.02 1.59 15.76
C ASN A 202 14.90 1.45 14.73
N ASN A 203 13.66 1.63 15.16
CA ASN A 203 12.53 1.84 14.26
C ASN A 203 11.68 3.02 14.73
N CYS A 204 11.03 3.70 13.79
CA CYS A 204 10.07 4.75 14.06
C CYS A 204 8.85 4.60 13.17
N GLU A 205 7.75 5.20 13.60
CA GLU A 205 6.47 5.10 12.91
C GLU A 205 6.10 6.45 12.29
N LEU A 206 5.59 6.41 11.06
CA LEU A 206 4.81 7.47 10.43
C LEU A 206 3.43 6.94 10.07
N THR A 207 2.51 7.84 9.73
CA THR A 207 1.20 7.46 9.22
C THR A 207 1.03 7.99 7.82
N LEU A 208 0.68 7.13 6.87
CA LEU A 208 0.11 7.54 5.58
C LEU A 208 -1.13 6.68 5.30
N HIS A 209 -2.29 7.33 5.20
CA HIS A 209 -3.54 6.68 4.85
C HIS A 209 -3.59 6.47 3.34
N VAL A 210 -3.30 5.24 2.93
CA VAL A 210 -3.28 4.86 1.52
C VAL A 210 -4.69 5.00 0.97
N GLY A 211 -4.83 5.86 -0.03
CA GLY A 211 -6.06 6.05 -0.78
C GLY A 211 -6.20 4.96 -1.83
N LEU A 212 -7.43 4.69 -2.25
CA LEU A 212 -7.70 3.70 -3.29
C LEU A 212 -7.22 4.09 -4.69
N GLY A 213 -6.77 5.35 -4.87
CA GLY A 213 -6.01 5.76 -6.05
C GLY A 213 -4.79 4.88 -6.31
N THR A 214 -4.20 4.30 -5.26
CA THR A 214 -3.07 3.36 -5.34
C THR A 214 -3.40 2.09 -6.15
N PHE A 215 -4.67 1.70 -6.30
CA PHE A 215 -5.06 0.56 -7.12
C PHE A 215 -5.35 0.89 -8.58
N ARG A 216 -5.30 2.16 -8.97
CA ARG A 216 -5.56 2.54 -10.37
C ARG A 216 -4.32 2.25 -11.22
N PRO A 217 -4.49 1.57 -12.37
CA PRO A 217 -3.39 1.42 -13.30
C PRO A 217 -3.00 2.79 -13.87
N VAL A 218 -1.70 2.98 -14.16
CA VAL A 218 -1.25 4.14 -14.91
C VAL A 218 -1.71 3.97 -16.35
N THR A 219 -2.71 4.73 -16.75
CA THR A 219 -3.25 4.73 -18.12
C THR A 219 -2.55 5.74 -19.03
N ALA A 220 -1.80 6.68 -18.45
CA ALA A 220 -1.05 7.70 -19.18
C ALA A 220 0.10 7.07 -19.99
N LYS A 221 0.21 7.46 -21.27
CA LYS A 221 1.32 7.04 -22.15
C LYS A 221 2.64 7.67 -21.72
N ILE A 222 2.60 8.94 -21.34
CA ILE A 222 3.73 9.69 -20.81
C ILE A 222 3.56 9.82 -19.30
N ILE A 223 4.62 9.54 -18.57
CA ILE A 223 4.62 9.51 -17.11
C ILE A 223 4.14 10.85 -16.52
N THR A 224 4.57 11.98 -17.08
CA THR A 224 4.20 13.32 -16.59
C THR A 224 2.72 13.66 -16.71
N ASP A 225 1.95 12.91 -17.49
CA ASP A 225 0.51 13.14 -17.67
C ASP A 225 -0.31 12.41 -16.59
N HIS A 226 0.34 11.60 -15.74
CA HIS A 226 -0.33 10.91 -14.65
C HIS A 226 -0.47 11.81 -13.43
N THR A 227 -1.70 12.03 -12.98
CA THR A 227 -2.00 12.74 -11.74
C THR A 227 -2.03 11.75 -10.58
N MET A 228 -1.15 11.96 -9.59
CA MET A 228 -1.21 11.23 -8.32
C MET A 228 -2.36 11.74 -7.47
N HIS A 229 -3.02 10.82 -6.76
CA HIS A 229 -4.00 11.20 -5.76
C HIS A 229 -3.29 11.58 -4.45
N ALA A 230 -3.70 12.69 -3.87
CA ALA A 230 -3.21 13.13 -2.58
C ALA A 230 -3.62 12.15 -1.48
N GLU A 231 -2.66 11.74 -0.65
CA GLU A 231 -2.86 10.86 0.49
C GLU A 231 -2.45 11.56 1.77
N ARG A 232 -3.29 11.46 2.80
CA ARG A 232 -3.02 12.09 4.09
C ARG A 232 -1.86 11.40 4.79
N CYS A 233 -0.91 12.17 5.28
CA CYS A 233 0.22 11.66 6.04
C CYS A 233 0.59 12.54 7.24
N GLU A 234 1.24 11.91 8.22
CA GLU A 234 1.61 12.50 9.49
C GLU A 234 2.96 11.93 9.98
N ILE A 235 3.80 12.81 10.49
CA ILE A 235 5.04 12.50 11.20
C ILE A 235 4.99 13.22 12.54
N SER A 236 5.10 12.45 13.62
CA SER A 236 5.10 12.98 14.98
C SER A 236 6.41 13.67 15.32
N SER A 237 6.40 14.50 16.36
CA SER A 237 7.62 15.16 16.87
C SER A 237 8.68 14.17 17.35
N SER A 238 8.28 13.03 17.92
CA SER A 238 9.22 11.98 18.32
C SER A 238 9.85 11.29 17.12
N THR A 239 9.06 11.00 16.08
CA THR A 239 9.54 10.41 14.83
C THR A 239 10.54 11.34 14.16
N ALA A 240 10.22 12.63 14.00
CA ALA A 240 11.11 13.62 13.41
C ALA A 240 12.45 13.72 14.17
N LYS A 241 12.42 13.80 15.52
CA LYS A 241 13.63 13.81 16.35
C LYS A 241 14.49 12.56 16.15
N GLN A 242 13.88 11.38 16.08
CA GLN A 242 14.60 10.14 15.88
C GLN A 242 15.27 10.08 14.49
N LEU A 243 14.58 10.53 13.45
CA LEU A 243 15.15 10.61 12.10
C LEU A 243 16.32 11.61 12.02
N CYS A 244 16.20 12.79 12.65
CA CYS A 244 17.32 13.73 12.76
C CYS A 244 18.51 13.12 13.51
N HIS A 245 18.27 12.46 14.63
CA HIS A 245 19.33 11.79 15.42
C HIS A 245 20.03 10.68 14.63
N THR A 246 19.27 9.91 13.83
CA THR A 246 19.85 8.93 12.90
C THR A 246 20.80 9.60 11.91
N ARG A 247 20.40 10.74 11.33
CA ARG A 247 21.27 11.53 10.43
C ARG A 247 22.51 12.07 11.12
N GLU A 248 22.37 12.65 12.32
CA GLU A 248 23.48 13.19 13.11
C GLU A 248 24.52 12.11 13.45
N LYS A 249 24.10 10.86 13.64
CA LYS A 249 24.98 9.71 13.88
C LYS A 249 25.62 9.12 12.62
N GLY A 250 25.28 9.65 11.44
CA GLY A 250 25.68 9.10 10.15
C GLY A 250 25.04 7.74 9.83
N GLY A 251 23.87 7.46 10.40
CA GLY A 251 23.07 6.26 10.12
C GLY A 251 22.16 6.44 8.92
N ARG A 252 21.69 5.31 8.38
CA ARG A 252 20.77 5.25 7.25
C ARG A 252 19.32 5.24 7.70
N ILE A 253 18.46 5.89 6.92
CA ILE A 253 17.01 5.84 7.03
C ILE A 253 16.50 4.85 5.98
N ILE A 254 15.98 3.71 6.45
CA ILE A 254 15.50 2.62 5.62
C ILE A 254 13.97 2.64 5.63
N ALA A 255 13.37 3.04 4.51
CA ALA A 255 11.93 3.15 4.37
C ALA A 255 11.29 1.77 4.11
N VAL A 256 10.33 1.38 4.94
CA VAL A 256 9.55 0.16 4.73
C VAL A 256 8.28 0.52 3.95
N GLY A 257 8.31 0.24 2.66
CA GLY A 257 7.23 0.46 1.71
C GLY A 257 7.24 1.83 1.06
N SER A 258 6.70 1.90 -0.15
CA SER A 258 6.61 3.12 -0.97
C SER A 258 5.84 4.26 -0.30
N THR A 259 4.89 3.96 0.59
CA THR A 259 4.16 4.97 1.36
C THR A 259 5.07 5.71 2.34
N SER A 260 6.02 4.98 2.94
CA SER A 260 7.01 5.57 3.85
C SER A 260 7.98 6.44 3.07
N VAL A 261 8.44 5.96 1.90
CA VAL A 261 9.25 6.73 0.96
C VAL A 261 8.55 8.03 0.57
N ARG A 262 7.31 7.98 0.06
CA ARG A 262 6.56 9.17 -0.35
C ARG A 262 6.37 10.16 0.80
N THR A 263 6.10 9.67 2.00
CA THR A 263 5.94 10.55 3.18
C THR A 263 7.25 11.27 3.49
N LEU A 264 8.36 10.54 3.57
CA LEU A 264 9.68 11.11 3.85
C LEU A 264 10.12 12.11 2.76
N GLU A 265 10.02 11.70 1.50
CA GLU A 265 10.48 12.49 0.35
C GLU A 265 9.58 13.70 0.04
N SER A 266 8.40 13.79 0.65
CA SER A 266 7.56 15.01 0.57
C SER A 266 7.98 16.09 1.55
N LEU A 267 8.87 15.78 2.49
CA LEU A 267 9.29 16.73 3.52
C LEU A 267 10.46 17.57 3.01
N PRO A 268 10.39 18.92 3.13
CA PRO A 268 11.55 19.76 2.86
C PRO A 268 12.65 19.58 3.93
N SER A 269 12.29 19.13 5.13
CA SER A 269 13.21 18.79 6.22
C SER A 269 12.52 17.84 7.20
N LEU A 270 13.30 17.05 7.95
CA LEU A 270 12.82 16.08 8.95
C LEU A 270 12.21 16.79 10.18
N LYS A 271 11.02 17.33 10.01
CA LYS A 271 10.24 18.04 11.04
C LYS A 271 8.89 17.38 11.23
N PRO A 272 8.21 17.62 12.38
CA PRO A 272 6.83 17.18 12.55
C PRO A 272 5.97 17.72 11.40
N PHE A 273 5.12 16.86 10.84
CA PHE A 273 4.32 17.18 9.67
C PHE A 273 2.94 16.56 9.78
N SER A 274 1.92 17.28 9.35
CA SER A 274 0.57 16.75 9.16
C SER A 274 0.00 17.42 7.92
N GLY A 275 -0.38 16.63 6.92
CA GLY A 275 -0.80 17.16 5.63
C GLY A 275 -1.17 16.05 4.67
N SER A 276 -1.00 16.32 3.38
CA SER A 276 -1.17 15.32 2.33
C SER A 276 0.02 15.34 1.38
N THR A 277 0.27 14.21 0.73
CA THR A 277 1.26 14.07 -0.34
C THR A 277 0.64 13.47 -1.59
N ASP A 278 0.86 14.13 -2.72
CA ASP A 278 0.62 13.65 -4.08
C ASP A 278 1.95 13.50 -4.84
N ILE A 279 3.08 13.39 -4.13
CA ILE A 279 4.40 13.30 -4.77
C ILE A 279 4.43 12.10 -5.74
N PHE A 280 4.87 12.37 -6.97
CA PHE A 280 5.16 11.36 -7.96
C PHE A 280 6.66 11.24 -8.17
N ILE A 281 7.25 10.14 -7.68
CA ILE A 281 8.69 9.86 -7.79
C ILE A 281 8.93 8.99 -9.03
N TYR A 282 9.69 9.51 -9.99
CA TYR A 282 10.09 8.81 -11.21
C TYR A 282 11.49 9.29 -11.66
N PRO A 283 12.22 8.54 -12.51
CA PRO A 283 13.57 8.93 -12.90
C PRO A 283 13.59 10.17 -13.82
N PRO A 284 14.56 11.09 -13.66
CA PRO A 284 15.53 11.15 -12.56
C PRO A 284 14.91 11.77 -11.28
N TYR A 285 15.33 11.29 -10.12
CA TYR A 285 14.95 11.86 -8.82
C TYR A 285 16.10 11.72 -7.82
N THR A 286 16.37 12.77 -7.05
CA THR A 286 17.38 12.74 -5.98
C THR A 286 16.66 12.58 -4.65
N PHE A 287 16.87 11.43 -4.00
CA PHE A 287 16.30 11.15 -2.69
C PHE A 287 17.00 11.98 -1.61
N GLN A 288 16.21 12.65 -0.78
CA GLN A 288 16.71 13.54 0.26
C GLN A 288 16.80 12.86 1.61
N HIS A 289 15.84 11.99 1.92
CA HIS A 289 15.66 11.44 3.26
C HIS A 289 15.73 9.92 3.30
N THR A 290 15.66 9.23 2.16
CA THR A 290 15.64 7.77 2.07
C THR A 290 16.97 7.22 1.58
N ASP A 291 17.61 6.33 2.35
CA ASP A 291 18.89 5.71 1.99
C ASP A 291 18.78 4.24 1.61
N GLY A 292 17.69 3.58 1.98
CA GLY A 292 17.35 2.23 1.55
C GLY A 292 15.84 2.01 1.55
N ILE A 293 15.38 1.04 0.77
CA ILE A 293 13.95 0.76 0.61
C ILE A 293 13.72 -0.74 0.75
N LEU A 294 12.87 -1.14 1.69
CA LEU A 294 12.24 -2.46 1.69
C LEU A 294 10.87 -2.35 1.04
N THR A 295 10.63 -3.11 -0.02
CA THR A 295 9.35 -3.07 -0.77
C THR A 295 8.93 -4.45 -1.26
N ASN A 296 7.72 -4.57 -1.80
CA ASN A 296 7.32 -5.75 -2.59
C ASN A 296 7.78 -5.61 -4.05
N PHE A 297 7.62 -6.68 -4.84
CA PHE A 297 7.70 -6.58 -6.30
C PHE A 297 6.40 -5.99 -6.89
N HIS A 298 6.55 -5.06 -7.84
CA HIS A 298 5.47 -4.21 -8.36
C HIS A 298 5.07 -4.51 -9.81
N LEU A 299 3.90 -4.03 -10.26
CA LEU A 299 3.39 -4.30 -11.61
C LEU A 299 4.30 -3.68 -12.66
N PRO A 300 4.42 -4.32 -13.84
CA PRO A 300 4.88 -3.63 -15.04
C PRO A 300 4.11 -2.33 -15.20
N LYS A 301 4.79 -1.26 -15.63
CA LYS A 301 4.19 0.05 -15.92
C LYS A 301 3.52 0.73 -14.71
N SER A 302 3.84 0.35 -13.48
CA SER A 302 3.29 0.98 -12.27
C SER A 302 4.12 2.18 -11.78
N THR A 303 3.47 3.12 -11.10
CA THR A 303 4.15 4.24 -10.42
C THR A 303 5.17 3.76 -9.38
N LEU A 304 4.88 2.63 -8.71
CA LEU A 304 5.78 2.04 -7.72
C LEU A 304 7.06 1.51 -8.36
N LEU A 305 6.96 0.87 -9.54
CA LEU A 305 8.15 0.42 -10.29
C LEU A 305 9.00 1.62 -10.74
N MET A 306 8.37 2.73 -11.15
CA MET A 306 9.08 3.96 -11.51
C MET A 306 9.82 4.57 -10.31
N MET A 307 9.22 4.55 -9.12
CA MET A 307 9.87 5.00 -7.89
C MET A 307 11.11 4.16 -7.56
N MET A 308 11.03 2.83 -7.64
CA MET A 308 12.19 1.97 -7.42
C MET A 308 13.28 2.19 -8.48
N ALA A 309 12.88 2.47 -9.72
CA ALA A 309 13.83 2.76 -10.79
C ALA A 309 14.50 4.12 -10.62
N ALA A 310 13.84 5.06 -9.93
CA ALA A 310 14.43 6.34 -9.60
C ALA A 310 15.44 6.21 -8.47
N PHE A 311 15.25 5.24 -7.56
CA PHE A 311 16.12 4.96 -6.43
C PHE A 311 17.39 4.18 -6.80
N THR A 312 17.35 3.49 -7.94
CA THR A 312 18.46 2.71 -8.50
C THR A 312 18.75 3.24 -9.90
N ASP A 313 18.51 2.44 -10.93
CA ASP A 313 18.31 2.86 -12.29
C ASP A 313 17.39 1.84 -12.98
N ARG A 314 16.79 2.26 -14.10
CA ARG A 314 15.82 1.43 -14.82
C ARG A 314 16.42 0.11 -15.31
N LYS A 315 17.67 0.08 -15.79
CA LYS A 315 18.25 -1.12 -16.40
C LYS A 315 18.54 -2.16 -15.32
N THR A 316 19.19 -1.75 -14.23
CA THR A 316 19.48 -2.61 -13.10
C THR A 316 18.19 -3.16 -12.49
N LEU A 317 17.19 -2.29 -12.24
CA LEU A 317 15.91 -2.75 -11.69
C LEU A 317 15.21 -3.78 -12.59
N LEU A 318 15.12 -3.54 -13.90
CA LEU A 318 14.47 -4.49 -14.80
C LEU A 318 15.26 -5.82 -14.91
N HIS A 319 16.59 -5.78 -14.80
CA HIS A 319 17.40 -6.99 -14.69
C HIS A 319 17.08 -7.76 -13.41
N THR A 320 17.02 -7.08 -12.26
CA THR A 320 16.63 -7.66 -10.97
C THR A 320 15.24 -8.29 -11.01
N TYR A 321 14.26 -7.63 -11.64
CA TYR A 321 12.91 -8.16 -11.78
C TYR A 321 12.88 -9.39 -12.69
N LYS A 322 13.66 -9.40 -13.78
CA LYS A 322 13.82 -10.58 -14.64
C LYS A 322 14.42 -11.76 -13.88
N GLU A 323 15.42 -11.51 -13.04
CA GLU A 323 15.99 -12.54 -12.17
C GLU A 323 14.95 -13.06 -11.16
N ALA A 324 14.21 -12.17 -10.52
CA ALA A 324 13.15 -12.54 -9.59
C ALA A 324 12.08 -13.44 -10.27
N VAL A 325 11.66 -13.11 -11.49
CA VAL A 325 10.78 -13.96 -12.31
C VAL A 325 11.43 -15.32 -12.58
N SER A 326 12.69 -15.35 -13.03
CA SER A 326 13.41 -16.60 -13.34
C SER A 326 13.56 -17.53 -12.13
N LYS A 327 13.65 -16.97 -10.93
CA LYS A 327 13.77 -17.69 -9.66
C LYS A 327 12.43 -17.91 -8.98
N ASN A 328 11.31 -17.70 -9.69
CA ASN A 328 9.96 -17.90 -9.19
C ASN A 328 9.70 -17.18 -7.85
N TYR A 329 10.18 -15.94 -7.72
CA TYR A 329 9.71 -15.08 -6.65
C TYR A 329 8.21 -14.84 -6.80
N ARG A 330 7.55 -14.67 -5.66
CA ARG A 330 6.14 -14.28 -5.59
C ARG A 330 6.05 -12.76 -5.64
N PHE A 331 5.12 -12.22 -6.41
CA PHE A 331 4.96 -10.78 -6.61
C PHE A 331 3.76 -10.25 -5.83
N PHE A 332 3.66 -8.92 -5.72
CA PHE A 332 2.52 -8.17 -5.13
C PHE A 332 2.42 -8.15 -3.62
N SER A 333 1.27 -7.65 -3.14
CA SER A 333 0.92 -7.44 -1.75
C SER A 333 1.19 -8.63 -0.83
N TYR A 334 1.00 -9.86 -1.32
CA TYR A 334 1.27 -11.08 -0.57
C TYR A 334 2.52 -11.81 -1.06
N GLY A 335 3.27 -11.21 -1.97
CA GLY A 335 4.45 -11.81 -2.56
C GLY A 335 5.63 -11.85 -1.61
N ASP A 336 6.81 -11.95 -2.20
CA ASP A 336 8.09 -11.75 -1.56
C ASP A 336 8.44 -10.26 -1.51
N CYS A 337 9.58 -9.95 -0.90
CA CYS A 337 10.08 -8.59 -0.76
C CYS A 337 11.45 -8.40 -1.43
N MET A 338 11.80 -7.13 -1.60
CA MET A 338 13.06 -6.67 -2.13
C MET A 338 13.60 -5.56 -1.21
N LEU A 339 14.84 -5.71 -0.77
CA LEU A 339 15.61 -4.69 -0.08
C LEU A 339 16.56 -4.04 -1.08
N ILE A 340 16.49 -2.73 -1.22
CA ILE A 340 17.45 -1.95 -2.01
C ILE A 340 18.28 -1.12 -1.04
N VAL A 341 19.60 -1.29 -1.08
CA VAL A 341 20.58 -0.63 -0.20
C VAL A 341 21.74 -0.03 -0.97
#